data_AF-A0A7K8GRX1-F1
#
_entry.id   AF-A0A7K8GRX1-F1
#
_cell.length_a   1.000
_cell.length_b   1.000
_cell.length_c   1.000
_cell.angle_alpha   90.00
_cell.angle_beta   90.00
_cell.angle_gamma   90.00
#
_symmetry.space_group_name_H-M   'P 1'
#
loop_
_entity.id
_entity.type
_entity.pdbx_description
1 polymer ?
#
loop_
_entity_poly.entity_id
_entity_poly.type
_entity_poly.pdbx_seq_one_letter_code
_entity_poly.pdbx_strand_id
1 'polypeptide(L)'
;RSYAEATERKKAEFEELKRKCEKSSREIEAQATKLQKLQDMVASTKGQIAAHLQESEEQRQRIQEDKEHALQKLHKLRAEISRAGATAHAHLVTLTCQCSATLKVLQQLVEKARRILRLAEMCRRLETEEEKVLPFYPSSLAEWEQQDARVVLEEPPCEPLAQVRRHRCAPG
;
A
#
# COMPACT_ATOMS: atom_id res chain seq x y z
N ARG A 1 -27.55 -113.79 -30.19
CA ARG A 1 -28.34 -112.62 -29.72
C ARG A 1 -27.53 -111.72 -28.77
N SER A 2 -26.71 -112.27 -27.87
CA SER A 2 -25.88 -111.50 -26.91
C SER A 2 -24.86 -110.49 -27.53
N TYR A 3 -24.21 -110.81 -28.66
CA TYR A 3 -23.21 -109.91 -29.25
C TYR A 3 -23.81 -108.63 -29.88
N ALA A 4 -25.01 -108.74 -30.47
CA ALA A 4 -25.71 -107.62 -31.07
C ALA A 4 -26.18 -106.61 -30.00
N GLU A 5 -26.75 -107.11 -28.89
CA GLU A 5 -27.14 -106.27 -27.75
C GLU A 5 -25.95 -105.57 -27.08
N ALA A 6 -24.80 -106.23 -26.96
CA ALA A 6 -23.59 -105.61 -26.43
C ALA A 6 -23.03 -104.51 -27.35
N THR A 7 -23.18 -104.66 -28.66
CA THR A 7 -22.74 -103.67 -29.65
C THR A 7 -23.67 -102.45 -29.67
N GLU A 8 -24.99 -102.69 -29.59
CA GLU A 8 -26.01 -101.65 -29.42
C GLU A 8 -25.80 -100.83 -28.13
N ARG A 9 -25.55 -101.49 -26.99
CA ARG A 9 -25.27 -100.81 -25.70
C ARG A 9 -24.04 -99.91 -25.79
N LYS A 10 -22.93 -100.41 -26.35
CA LYS A 10 -21.72 -99.58 -26.55
C LYS A 10 -21.95 -98.41 -27.50
N LYS A 11 -22.81 -98.57 -28.50
CA LYS A 11 -23.17 -97.50 -29.44
C LYS A 11 -24.00 -96.41 -28.75
N ALA A 12 -24.94 -96.81 -27.88
CA ALA A 12 -25.72 -95.87 -27.07
C ALA A 12 -24.83 -95.11 -26.06
N GLU A 13 -23.91 -95.79 -25.38
CA GLU A 13 -22.94 -95.18 -24.47
C GLU A 13 -22.03 -94.17 -25.19
N PHE A 14 -21.55 -94.51 -26.40
CA PHE A 14 -20.75 -93.61 -27.23
C PHE A 14 -21.53 -92.36 -27.64
N GLU A 15 -22.78 -92.51 -28.08
CA GLU A 15 -23.64 -91.36 -28.45
C GLU A 15 -23.96 -90.47 -27.24
N GLU A 16 -24.12 -91.04 -26.04
CA GLU A 16 -24.30 -90.27 -24.82
C GLU A 16 -23.03 -89.48 -24.45
N LEU A 17 -21.86 -90.12 -24.53
CA LEU A 17 -20.56 -89.47 -24.33
C LEU A 17 -20.33 -88.36 -25.36
N LYS A 18 -20.68 -88.58 -26.63
CA LYS A 18 -20.58 -87.58 -27.70
C LYS A 18 -21.46 -86.37 -27.42
N ARG A 19 -22.72 -86.59 -27.03
CA ARG A 19 -23.63 -85.48 -26.62
C ARG A 19 -23.10 -84.70 -25.42
N LYS A 20 -22.54 -85.39 -24.41
CA LYS A 20 -21.89 -84.74 -23.26
C LYS A 20 -20.68 -83.91 -23.68
N CYS A 21 -19.85 -84.44 -24.60
CA CYS A 21 -18.69 -83.75 -25.14
C CYS A 21 -19.09 -82.48 -25.92
N GLU A 22 -20.10 -82.58 -26.79
CA GLU A 22 -20.64 -81.44 -27.54
C GLU A 22 -21.20 -80.36 -26.61
N LYS A 23 -21.94 -80.75 -25.57
CA LYS A 23 -22.48 -79.81 -24.57
C LYS A 23 -21.34 -79.13 -23.81
N SER A 24 -20.35 -79.89 -23.35
CA SER A 24 -19.19 -79.35 -22.64
C SER A 24 -18.38 -78.40 -23.54
N SER A 25 -18.19 -78.73 -24.82
CA SER A 25 -17.49 -77.87 -25.78
C SER A 25 -18.19 -76.51 -25.94
N ARG A 26 -19.52 -76.50 -26.07
CA ARG A 26 -20.30 -75.24 -26.16
C ARG A 26 -20.21 -74.40 -24.88
N GLU A 27 -20.21 -75.05 -23.72
CA GLU A 27 -20.05 -74.36 -22.44
C GLU A 27 -18.64 -73.75 -22.29
N ILE A 28 -17.60 -74.47 -22.73
CA ILE A 28 -16.22 -73.97 -22.75
C ILE A 28 -16.10 -72.75 -23.67
N GLU A 29 -16.65 -72.81 -24.89
CA GLU A 29 -16.64 -71.68 -25.84
C GLU A 29 -17.36 -70.43 -25.27
N ALA A 30 -18.52 -70.64 -24.64
CA ALA A 30 -19.27 -69.55 -24.01
C ALA A 30 -18.47 -68.91 -22.85
N GLN A 31 -17.82 -69.73 -22.02
CA GLN A 31 -16.98 -69.25 -20.93
C GLN A 31 -15.71 -68.56 -21.44
N ALA A 32 -15.06 -69.09 -22.47
CA ALA A 32 -13.88 -68.47 -23.10
C ALA A 32 -14.22 -67.08 -23.65
N THR A 33 -15.36 -66.94 -24.33
CA THR A 33 -15.84 -65.65 -24.84
C THR A 33 -16.12 -64.66 -23.70
N LYS A 34 -16.70 -65.13 -22.59
CA LYS A 34 -16.94 -64.29 -21.40
C LYS A 34 -15.63 -63.85 -20.74
N LEU A 35 -14.66 -64.74 -20.63
CA LEU A 35 -13.33 -64.43 -20.11
C LEU A 35 -12.62 -63.40 -20.97
N GLN A 36 -12.68 -63.52 -22.30
CA GLN A 36 -12.10 -62.53 -23.22
C GLN A 36 -12.69 -61.14 -22.98
N LYS A 37 -14.03 -61.03 -22.93
CA LYS A 37 -14.70 -59.74 -22.65
C LYS A 37 -14.29 -59.15 -21.30
N LEU A 38 -14.15 -59.98 -20.27
CA LEU A 38 -13.68 -59.53 -18.95
C LEU A 38 -12.23 -59.04 -19.01
N GLN A 39 -11.36 -59.75 -19.73
CA GLN A 39 -9.97 -59.32 -19.93
C GLN A 39 -9.89 -57.99 -20.69
N ASP A 40 -10.69 -57.81 -21.73
CA ASP A 40 -10.75 -56.57 -22.51
C ASP A 40 -11.23 -55.39 -21.64
N MET A 41 -12.25 -55.60 -20.80
CA MET A 41 -12.71 -54.59 -19.84
C MET A 41 -11.64 -54.25 -18.79
N VAL A 42 -10.92 -55.25 -18.28
CA VAL A 42 -9.81 -55.04 -17.34
C VAL A 42 -8.67 -54.27 -18.00
N ALA A 43 -8.32 -54.59 -19.25
CA ALA A 43 -7.30 -53.87 -19.98
C ALA A 43 -7.71 -52.41 -20.23
N SER A 44 -8.96 -52.19 -20.65
CA SER A 44 -9.52 -50.84 -20.87
C SER A 44 -9.53 -50.00 -19.59
N THR A 45 -10.04 -50.55 -18.49
CA THR A 45 -10.08 -49.84 -17.20
C THR A 45 -8.69 -49.55 -16.65
N LYS A 46 -7.72 -50.48 -16.80
CA LYS A 46 -6.32 -50.21 -16.47
C LYS A 46 -5.74 -49.06 -17.29
N GLY A 47 -6.05 -49.00 -18.59
CA GLY A 47 -5.67 -47.89 -19.46
C GLY A 47 -6.24 -46.55 -19.00
N GLN A 48 -7.53 -46.52 -18.65
CA GLN A 48 -8.19 -45.33 -18.11
C GLN A 48 -7.57 -44.87 -16.79
N ILE A 49 -7.27 -45.80 -15.88
CA ILE A 49 -6.58 -45.47 -14.61
C ILE A 49 -5.22 -44.85 -14.87
N ALA A 50 -4.43 -45.42 -15.78
CA ALA A 50 -3.11 -44.89 -16.11
C ALA A 50 -3.19 -43.47 -16.72
N ALA A 51 -4.15 -43.25 -17.62
CA ALA A 51 -4.38 -41.93 -18.22
C ALA A 51 -4.79 -40.88 -17.17
N HIS A 52 -5.74 -41.22 -16.29
CA HIS A 52 -6.15 -40.31 -15.21
C HIS A 52 -5.03 -40.02 -14.21
N LEU A 53 -4.16 -41.00 -13.93
CA LEU A 53 -3.03 -40.80 -13.04
C LEU A 53 -2.02 -39.82 -13.63
N GLN A 54 -1.70 -39.96 -14.92
CA GLN A 54 -0.83 -39.02 -15.65
C GLN A 54 -1.44 -37.61 -15.69
N GLU A 55 -2.72 -37.48 -16.06
CA GLU A 55 -3.41 -36.19 -16.11
C GLU A 55 -3.45 -35.50 -14.73
N SER A 56 -3.74 -36.27 -13.68
CA SER A 56 -3.75 -35.75 -12.31
C SER A 56 -2.37 -35.28 -11.86
N GLU A 57 -1.31 -36.01 -12.21
CA GLU A 57 0.07 -35.62 -11.92
C GLU A 57 0.46 -34.32 -12.62
N GLU A 58 0.17 -34.18 -13.92
CA GLU A 58 0.41 -32.96 -14.67
C GLU A 58 -0.36 -31.78 -14.11
N GLN A 59 -1.64 -31.96 -13.79
CA GLN A 59 -2.46 -30.91 -13.20
C GLN A 59 -1.94 -30.50 -11.82
N ARG A 60 -1.52 -31.46 -11.00
CA ARG A 60 -0.92 -31.18 -9.68
C ARG A 60 0.38 -30.40 -9.82
N GLN A 61 1.22 -30.74 -10.80
CA GLN A 61 2.47 -30.01 -11.06
C GLN A 61 2.18 -28.56 -11.46
N ARG A 62 1.26 -28.32 -12.39
CA ARG A 62 0.85 -26.96 -12.81
C ARG A 62 0.33 -26.13 -11.64
N ILE A 63 -0.57 -26.70 -10.82
CA ILE A 63 -1.11 -26.01 -9.64
C ILE A 63 0.01 -25.68 -8.64
N GLN A 64 0.99 -26.57 -8.47
CA GLN A 64 2.12 -26.36 -7.58
C GLN A 64 3.02 -25.21 -8.09
N GLU A 65 3.32 -25.17 -9.39
CA GLU A 65 4.09 -24.08 -10.01
C GLU A 65 3.36 -22.73 -9.86
N ASP A 66 2.06 -22.69 -10.17
CA ASP A 66 1.25 -21.48 -10.01
C ASP A 66 1.22 -20.99 -8.57
N LYS A 67 1.09 -21.92 -7.61
CA LYS A 67 1.14 -21.62 -6.18
C LYS A 67 2.50 -21.02 -5.80
N GLU A 68 3.60 -21.60 -6.24
CA GLU A 68 4.95 -21.12 -5.96
C GLU A 68 5.16 -19.71 -6.54
N HIS A 69 4.73 -19.47 -7.77
CA HIS A 69 4.77 -18.15 -8.39
C HIS A 69 3.91 -17.12 -7.63
N ALA A 70 2.71 -17.50 -7.19
CA ALA A 70 1.84 -16.63 -6.41
C ALA A 70 2.48 -16.28 -5.05
N LEU A 71 3.07 -17.26 -4.36
CA LEU A 71 3.77 -17.05 -3.08
C LEU A 71 4.97 -16.12 -3.25
N GLN A 72 5.78 -16.30 -4.30
CA GLN A 72 6.91 -15.41 -4.58
C GLN A 72 6.44 -13.95 -4.80
N LYS A 73 5.36 -13.74 -5.56
CA LYS A 73 4.77 -12.42 -5.77
C LYS A 73 4.27 -11.82 -4.45
N LEU A 74 3.58 -12.61 -3.62
CA LEU A 74 3.09 -12.18 -2.33
C LEU A 74 4.23 -11.77 -1.38
N HIS A 75 5.31 -12.55 -1.32
CA HIS A 75 6.47 -12.22 -0.51
C HIS A 75 7.13 -10.91 -0.94
N LYS A 76 7.27 -10.67 -2.26
CA LYS A 76 7.79 -9.41 -2.80
C LYS A 76 6.91 -8.22 -2.41
N LEU A 77 5.61 -8.32 -2.63
CA LEU A 77 4.65 -7.27 -2.26
C LEU A 77 4.64 -6.98 -0.76
N ARG A 78 4.70 -8.02 0.08
CA ARG A 78 4.76 -7.85 1.54
C ARG A 78 6.03 -7.13 1.97
N ALA A 79 7.17 -7.44 1.35
CA ALA A 79 8.43 -6.75 1.60
C ALA A 79 8.36 -5.27 1.17
N GLU A 80 7.74 -5.00 0.02
CA GLU A 80 7.53 -3.63 -0.48
C GLU A 80 6.63 -2.80 0.45
N ILE A 81 5.49 -3.35 0.89
CA ILE A 81 4.59 -2.70 1.85
C ILE A 81 5.33 -2.41 3.16
N SER A 82 6.08 -3.39 3.67
CA SER A 82 6.82 -3.22 4.93
C SER A 82 7.88 -2.12 4.82
N ARG A 83 8.62 -2.09 3.70
CA ARG A 83 9.62 -1.05 3.43
C ARG A 83 8.98 0.33 3.27
N ALA A 84 7.90 0.43 2.48
CA ALA A 84 7.18 1.68 2.27
C ALA A 84 6.61 2.21 3.59
N GLY A 85 6.04 1.33 4.42
CA GLY A 85 5.55 1.67 5.75
C GLY A 85 6.65 2.20 6.68
N ALA A 86 7.81 1.53 6.71
CA ALA A 86 8.95 1.98 7.51
C ALA A 86 9.46 3.36 7.06
N THR A 87 9.60 3.58 5.76
CA THR A 87 10.03 4.89 5.21
C THR A 87 9.02 5.99 5.52
N ALA A 88 7.73 5.74 5.29
CA ALA A 88 6.68 6.71 5.58
C ALA A 88 6.64 7.06 7.08
N HIS A 89 6.78 6.07 7.96
CA HIS A 89 6.83 6.30 9.39
C HIS A 89 8.04 7.15 9.79
N ALA A 90 9.23 6.85 9.27
CA ALA A 90 10.45 7.62 9.53
C ALA A 90 10.30 9.09 9.06
N HIS A 91 9.72 9.31 7.88
CA HIS A 91 9.43 10.66 7.38
C HIS A 91 8.45 11.40 8.27
N LEU A 92 7.37 10.75 8.71
CA LEU A 92 6.38 11.35 9.62
C LEU A 92 7.02 11.75 10.96
N VAL A 93 7.80 10.85 11.57
CA VAL A 93 8.51 11.17 12.83
C VAL A 93 9.43 12.38 12.63
N THR A 94 10.21 12.39 11.55
CA THR A 94 11.13 13.49 11.24
C THR A 94 10.37 14.81 11.08
N LEU A 95 9.29 14.81 10.28
CA LEU A 95 8.46 15.98 10.04
C LEU A 95 7.81 16.49 11.33
N THR A 96 7.24 15.61 12.14
CA THR A 96 6.63 15.98 13.43
C THR A 96 7.66 16.59 14.38
N CYS A 97 8.85 16.00 14.48
CA CYS A 97 9.94 16.56 15.29
C CYS A 97 10.35 17.95 14.79
N GLN A 98 10.55 18.11 13.49
CA GLN A 98 10.91 19.39 12.88
C GLN A 98 9.82 20.45 13.11
N CYS A 99 8.55 20.14 12.85
CA CYS A 99 7.43 21.04 13.10
C CYS A 99 7.33 21.43 14.58
N SER A 100 7.54 20.50 15.51
CA SER A 100 7.53 20.80 16.93
C SER A 100 8.67 21.74 17.35
N ALA A 101 9.85 21.56 16.75
CA ALA A 101 11.01 22.41 17.00
C ALA A 101 10.80 23.83 16.44
N THR A 102 10.31 23.94 15.20
CA THR A 102 10.02 25.23 14.58
C THR A 102 8.93 25.99 15.34
N LEU A 103 7.87 25.31 15.79
CA LEU A 103 6.83 25.94 16.62
C LEU A 103 7.39 26.52 17.91
N LYS A 104 8.29 25.81 18.60
CA LYS A 104 8.95 26.33 19.82
C LYS A 104 9.77 27.57 19.53
N VAL A 105 10.53 27.59 18.43
CA VAL A 105 11.32 28.77 18.03
C VAL A 105 10.41 29.95 17.71
N LEU A 106 9.33 29.73 16.96
CA LEU A 106 8.36 30.77 16.64
C LEU A 106 7.69 31.33 17.89
N GLN A 107 7.30 30.48 18.85
CA GLN A 107 6.76 30.92 20.13
C GLN A 107 7.74 31.82 20.90
N GLN A 108 9.03 31.44 20.94
CA GLN A 108 10.06 32.28 21.56
C GLN A 108 10.23 33.63 20.86
N LEU A 109 10.13 33.67 19.52
CA LEU A 109 10.18 34.92 18.76
C LEU A 109 8.98 35.82 19.08
N VAL A 110 7.77 35.24 19.17
CA VAL A 110 6.56 35.99 19.55
C VAL A 110 6.72 36.59 20.95
N GLU A 111 7.23 35.83 21.92
CA GLU A 111 7.46 36.34 23.27
C GLU A 111 8.52 37.46 23.32
N LYS A 112 9.61 37.33 22.53
CA LYS A 112 10.59 38.41 22.39
C LYS A 112 9.97 39.67 21.77
N ALA A 113 9.19 39.53 20.70
CA ALA A 113 8.51 40.65 20.05
C ALA A 113 7.54 41.35 21.02
N ARG A 114 6.75 40.58 21.77
CA ARG A 114 5.85 41.13 22.82
C ARG A 114 6.63 41.91 23.87
N ARG A 115 7.79 41.42 24.31
CA ARG A 115 8.65 42.12 25.27
C ARG A 115 9.20 43.43 24.70
N ILE A 116 9.65 43.42 23.44
CA ILE A 116 10.13 44.63 22.75
C ILE A 116 9.01 45.66 22.67
N LEU A 117 7.81 45.27 22.26
CA LEU A 117 6.65 46.17 22.16
C LEU A 117 6.29 46.79 23.52
N ARG A 118 6.25 45.99 24.59
CA ARG A 118 6.00 46.50 25.95
C ARG A 118 7.08 47.50 26.39
N LEU A 119 8.35 47.22 26.11
CA LEU A 119 9.44 48.15 26.43
C LEU A 119 9.31 49.43 25.61
N ALA A 120 8.99 49.34 24.31
CA ALA A 120 8.75 50.50 23.46
C ALA A 120 7.59 51.36 23.98
N GLU A 121 6.49 50.75 24.43
CA GLU A 121 5.37 51.45 25.07
C GLU A 121 5.81 52.17 26.36
N MET A 122 6.65 51.54 27.19
CA MET A 122 7.19 52.17 28.39
C MET A 122 8.14 53.33 28.07
N CYS A 123 9.04 53.16 27.09
CA CYS A 123 9.94 54.22 26.63
C CYS A 123 9.15 55.42 26.10
N ARG A 124 8.10 55.16 25.29
CA ARG A 124 7.22 56.20 24.75
C ARG A 124 6.54 57.04 25.82
N ARG A 125 6.32 56.51 27.02
CA ARG A 125 5.76 57.31 28.14
C ARG A 125 6.77 58.30 28.74
N LEU A 126 8.06 58.06 28.54
CA LEU A 126 9.15 58.91 29.03
C LEU A 126 9.62 59.91 27.97
N GLU A 127 9.26 59.71 26.70
CA GLU A 127 9.52 60.65 25.60
C GLU A 127 8.77 61.97 25.79
N THR A 128 9.41 63.06 25.37
CA THR A 128 8.80 64.38 25.21
C THR A 128 7.76 64.37 24.09
N GLU A 129 6.85 65.36 24.09
CA GLU A 129 5.86 65.47 23.01
C GLU A 129 6.50 65.70 21.64
N GLU A 130 7.68 66.35 21.59
CA GLU A 130 8.45 66.54 20.37
C GLU A 130 8.97 65.20 19.83
N GLU A 131 9.62 64.38 20.66
CA GLU A 131 10.14 63.05 20.25
C GLU A 131 9.01 62.10 19.80
N LYS A 132 7.82 62.21 20.39
CA LYS A 132 6.65 61.38 20.00
C LYS A 132 6.13 61.70 18.60
N VAL A 133 6.24 62.95 18.15
CA VAL A 133 5.75 63.41 16.83
C VAL A 133 6.87 63.48 15.79
N LEU A 134 8.12 63.61 16.23
CA LEU A 134 9.35 63.57 15.44
C LEU A 134 10.31 62.49 16.01
N PRO A 135 10.03 61.19 15.75
CA PRO A 135 10.81 60.08 16.31
C PRO A 135 12.25 60.00 15.79
N PHE A 136 12.56 60.73 14.71
CA PHE A 136 13.89 60.81 14.12
C PHE A 136 14.42 62.23 14.28
N TYR A 137 15.58 62.35 14.91
CA TYR A 137 16.24 63.64 15.08
C TYR A 137 16.67 64.23 13.73
N PRO A 138 16.61 65.56 13.54
CA PRO A 138 17.09 66.21 12.32
C PRO A 138 18.55 65.89 12.01
N SER A 139 19.39 65.67 13.04
CA SER A 139 20.78 65.26 12.88
C SER A 139 20.96 63.89 12.24
N SER A 140 19.91 63.07 12.22
CA SER A 140 19.90 61.74 11.61
C SER A 140 19.35 61.73 10.18
N LEU A 141 18.82 62.87 9.71
CA LEU A 141 18.31 63.04 8.35
C LEU A 141 19.45 63.29 7.35
N ALA A 142 19.25 62.95 6.08
CA ALA A 142 20.18 63.33 5.01
C ALA A 142 20.18 64.86 4.81
N GLU A 143 21.24 65.44 4.22
CA GLU A 143 21.41 66.91 4.12
C GLU A 143 20.23 67.63 3.47
N TRP A 144 19.60 67.01 2.46
CA TRP A 144 18.42 67.56 1.78
C TRP A 144 17.15 67.48 2.66
N GLU A 145 16.97 66.39 3.41
CA GLU A 145 15.88 66.24 4.38
C GLU A 145 16.04 67.20 5.57
N GLN A 146 17.29 67.50 5.96
CA GLN A 146 17.59 68.52 6.97
C GLN A 146 17.19 69.92 6.49
N GLN A 147 17.43 70.23 5.21
CA GLN A 147 17.03 71.50 4.62
C GLN A 147 15.50 71.62 4.58
N ASP A 148 14.79 70.58 4.16
CA ASP A 148 13.32 70.56 4.18
C ASP A 148 12.76 70.68 5.61
N ALA A 149 13.33 69.96 6.57
CA ALA A 149 12.93 70.05 7.97
C ALA A 149 13.16 71.47 8.55
N ARG A 150 14.25 72.14 8.17
CA ARG A 150 14.52 73.53 8.59
C ARG A 150 13.51 74.52 8.04
N VAL A 151 13.13 74.38 6.77
CA VAL A 151 12.10 75.25 6.15
C VAL A 151 10.78 75.12 6.92
N VAL A 152 10.34 73.90 7.21
CA VAL A 152 9.09 73.64 7.95
C VAL A 152 9.14 74.16 9.39
N LEU A 153 10.31 74.10 10.06
CA LEU A 153 10.48 74.65 11.41
C LEU A 153 10.47 76.18 11.42
N GLU A 154 11.01 76.83 10.39
CA GLU A 154 11.05 78.30 10.29
C GLU A 154 9.71 78.90 9.85
N GLU A 155 8.86 78.12 9.16
CA GLU A 155 7.51 78.55 8.79
C GLU A 155 6.66 78.96 10.02
N PRO A 156 5.90 80.07 9.94
CA PRO A 156 5.06 80.53 11.03
C PRO A 156 3.89 79.55 11.25
N PRO A 157 3.55 79.20 12.50
CA PRO A 157 2.48 78.25 12.76
C PRO A 157 1.15 78.81 12.25
N CYS A 158 0.42 78.05 11.44
CA CYS A 158 -0.91 78.47 10.95
C CYS A 158 -1.98 78.41 12.05
N GLU A 159 -1.82 77.49 13.00
CA GLU A 159 -2.78 77.26 14.08
C GLU A 159 -2.68 78.33 15.19
N PRO A 160 -3.80 79.00 15.58
CA PRO A 160 -3.80 80.10 16.55
C PRO A 160 -3.17 79.73 17.91
N LEU A 161 -3.36 78.49 18.39
CA LEU A 161 -2.78 78.01 19.64
C LEU A 161 -1.26 77.85 19.59
N ALA A 162 -0.71 77.50 18.42
CA ALA A 162 0.73 77.33 18.21
C ALA A 162 1.44 78.69 18.10
N GLN A 163 0.79 79.70 17.52
CA GLN A 163 1.29 81.08 17.47
C GLN A 163 1.46 81.67 18.88
N VAL A 164 0.48 81.46 19.77
CA VAL A 164 0.52 81.94 21.16
C VAL A 164 1.65 81.31 21.97
N ARG A 165 2.00 80.04 21.70
CA ARG A 165 3.12 79.35 22.36
C ARG A 165 4.49 79.89 21.93
N ARG A 166 4.71 80.20 20.65
CA ARG A 166 5.99 80.79 20.18
C ARG A 166 6.27 82.15 20.81
N HIS A 167 5.26 83.00 20.96
CA HIS A 167 5.41 84.31 21.61
C HIS A 167 5.76 84.25 23.10
N ARG A 168 5.37 83.19 23.82
CA ARG A 168 5.70 83.02 25.25
C ARG A 168 7.07 82.40 25.52
N CYS A 169 7.65 81.69 24.54
CA CYS A 169 8.96 81.05 24.67
C CYS A 169 10.11 81.87 24.05
N ALA A 170 9.83 83.03 23.45
CA ALA A 170 10.87 83.95 22.99
C ALA A 170 11.53 84.61 24.21
N PRO A 171 12.85 84.48 24.44
CA PRO A 171 13.53 85.30 25.43
C PRO A 171 13.41 86.77 24.99
N GLY A 172 12.97 87.63 25.92
CA GLY A 172 12.92 89.08 25.72
C GLY A 172 14.28 89.72 25.56
#